data_AF-A0A656K2A8-F1
#
_entry.id   AF-A0A656K2A8-F1
#
_cell.length_a   1.000
_cell.length_b   1.000
_cell.length_c   1.000
_cell.angle_alpha   90.00
_cell.angle_beta   90.00
_cell.angle_gamma   90.00
#
_symmetry.space_group_name_H-M   'P 1'
#
loop_
_entity.id
_entity.type
_entity.pdbx_description
1 polymer ?
#
loop_
_entity_poly.entity_id
_entity_poly.type
_entity_poly.pdbx_seq_one_letter_code
_entity_poly.pdbx_strand_id
1 'polypeptide(L)' 'GAGGYQMFGVTPAPIYDPQQGLAYLKEHMVFFRPGDIVQFKPVDRETYDLAVIEVEAGRFDLLIRPVEFS' A
#
# COMPACT_ATOMS: atom_id res chain seq x y z
N GLY A 1 7.22 -9.07 -12.30
CA GLY A 1 7.38 -10.43 -12.86
C GLY A 1 6.06 -10.90 -13.41
N ALA A 2 6.04 -11.95 -14.24
CA ALA A 2 4.77 -12.59 -14.62
C ALA A 2 4.12 -13.21 -13.38
N GLY A 3 2.89 -12.81 -13.05
CA GLY A 3 2.15 -13.29 -11.89
C GLY A 3 1.32 -14.52 -12.24
N GLY A 4 1.51 -15.63 -11.52
CA GLY A 4 0.71 -16.86 -11.66
C GLY A 4 -0.43 -16.99 -10.66
N TYR A 5 -0.61 -15.99 -9.79
CA TYR A 5 -1.69 -15.97 -8.80
C TYR A 5 -3.02 -15.55 -9.43
N GLN A 6 -4.11 -16.08 -8.89
CA GLN A 6 -5.46 -15.61 -9.22
C GLN A 6 -5.64 -14.18 -8.70
N MET A 7 -6.05 -13.28 -9.59
CA MET A 7 -6.20 -11.86 -9.28
C MET A 7 -7.59 -11.60 -8.70
N PHE A 8 -7.66 -11.24 -7.40
CA PHE A 8 -8.91 -10.92 -6.71
C PHE A 8 -9.24 -9.42 -6.68
N GLY A 9 -8.24 -8.56 -6.87
CA GLY A 9 -8.41 -7.11 -6.81
C GLY A 9 -7.09 -6.36 -6.92
N VAL A 10 -7.14 -5.04 -6.76
CA VAL A 10 -5.99 -4.14 -6.82
C VAL A 10 -6.09 -3.07 -5.71
N THR A 11 -4.97 -2.69 -5.13
CA THR A 11 -4.88 -1.59 -4.15
C THR A 11 -4.35 -0.33 -4.83
N PRO A 12 -4.77 0.88 -4.40
CA PRO A 12 -4.24 2.12 -4.95
C PRO A 12 -2.82 2.40 -4.44
N ALA A 13 -2.46 1.88 -3.26
CA ALA A 13 -1.19 2.13 -2.59
C ALA A 13 -0.05 1.26 -3.15
N PRO A 14 1.03 1.85 -3.70
CA PRO A 14 2.24 1.12 -4.04
C PRO A 14 2.93 0.56 -2.80
N ILE A 15 3.48 -0.64 -2.92
CA ILE A 15 4.28 -1.30 -1.87
C ILE A 15 5.78 -1.25 -2.13
N TYR A 16 6.17 -0.65 -3.26
CA TYR A 16 7.55 -0.46 -3.68
C TYR A 16 7.68 0.90 -4.35
N ASP A 17 8.61 1.73 -3.86
CA ASP A 17 8.91 3.05 -4.41
C ASP A 17 10.43 3.33 -4.28
N PRO A 18 11.23 3.08 -5.34
CA PRO A 18 12.67 3.33 -5.31
C PRO A 18 13.02 4.82 -5.29
N GLN A 19 12.10 5.71 -5.67
CA GLN A 19 12.31 7.16 -5.61
C GLN A 19 11.88 7.74 -4.26
N GLN A 20 11.19 6.95 -3.44
CA GLN A 20 10.71 7.31 -2.10
C GLN A 20 9.94 8.64 -2.11
N GLY A 21 9.07 8.84 -3.10
CA GLY A 21 8.20 10.01 -3.20
C GLY A 21 7.08 9.98 -2.16
N LEU A 22 6.61 8.79 -1.79
CA LEU A 22 5.52 8.58 -0.85
C LEU A 22 6.02 8.64 0.61
N ALA A 23 5.28 9.36 1.47
CA ALA A 23 5.66 9.59 2.87
C ALA A 23 5.91 8.28 3.64
N TYR A 24 5.03 7.29 3.48
CA TYR A 24 5.12 5.99 4.15
C TYR A 24 6.21 5.05 3.57
N LEU A 25 6.96 5.49 2.56
CA LEU A 25 8.12 4.78 1.97
C LEU A 25 9.42 5.57 2.08
N LYS A 26 9.47 6.65 2.87
CA LYS A 26 10.68 7.49 3.04
C LYS A 26 11.84 6.79 3.74
N GLU A 27 11.56 5.83 4.61
CA GLU A 27 12.60 5.09 5.35
C GLU A 27 13.09 3.86 4.59
N HIS A 28 12.19 3.18 3.88
CA HIS A 28 12.48 1.98 3.11
C HIS A 28 11.72 2.01 1.78
N MET A 29 12.41 1.69 0.68
CA MET A 29 11.78 1.59 -0.64
C MET A 29 10.78 0.43 -0.77
N VAL A 30 10.83 -0.56 0.14
CA VAL A 30 9.87 -1.68 0.21
C VAL A 30 9.04 -1.52 1.47
N PHE A 31 7.72 -1.61 1.33
CA PHE A 31 6.79 -1.34 2.43
C PHE A 31 6.82 -2.40 3.53
N PHE A 32 6.76 -3.68 3.14
CA PHE A 32 6.58 -4.78 4.09
C PHE A 32 7.90 -5.27 4.68
N ARG A 33 7.84 -5.62 5.96
CA ARG A 33 8.87 -6.37 6.69
C ARG A 33 8.37 -7.80 6.92
N PRO A 34 9.27 -8.79 7.04
CA PRO A 34 8.87 -10.14 7.44
C PRO A 34 8.11 -10.12 8.77
N GLY A 35 6.93 -10.74 8.80
CA GLY A 35 6.06 -10.79 9.98
C GLY A 35 4.95 -9.73 10.02
N ASP A 36 4.92 -8.78 9.08
CA ASP A 36 3.84 -7.81 8.99
C ASP A 36 2.49 -8.48 8.70
N ILE A 37 1.43 -7.95 9.32
CA ILE A 37 0.04 -8.34 9.05
C ILE A 37 -0.59 -7.32 8.10
N VAL A 38 -1.27 -7.82 7.07
CA VAL A 38 -2.02 -7.00 6.11
C VAL A 38 -3.52 -7.23 6.29
N GLN A 39 -4.27 -6.14 6.52
CA GLN A 39 -5.73 -6.15 6.55
C GLN A 39 -6.27 -5.29 5.41
N PHE A 40 -7.13 -5.86 4.57
CA PHE A 40 -7.79 -5.14 3.49
C PHE A 40 -9.12 -4.55 3.97
N LYS A 41 -9.37 -3.28 3.62
CA LYS A 41 -10.67 -2.63 3.76
C LYS A 41 -11.33 -2.56 2.38
N PRO A 42 -12.54 -3.10 2.19
CA PRO A 42 -13.24 -2.96 0.93
C PRO A 42 -13.60 -1.49 0.69
N VAL A 43 -13.45 -1.05 -0.56
CA VAL A 43 -13.82 0.28 -1.03
C VAL A 43 -14.58 0.15 -2.35
N ASP A 44 -15.41 1.13 -2.66
CA ASP A 44 -16.04 1.23 -3.98
C ASP A 44 -15.07 1.82 -5.02
N ARG A 45 -15.55 1.93 -6.26
CA ARG A 45 -14.75 2.40 -7.38
C ARG A 45 -14.36 3.87 -7.26
N GLU A 46 -15.29 4.72 -6.83
CA GLU A 46 -15.04 6.17 -6.69
C GLU A 46 -13.96 6.44 -5.64
N THR A 47 -14.05 5.76 -4.49
CA THR A 47 -13.04 5.85 -3.42
C THR A 47 -11.67 5.35 -3.91
N TYR A 48 -11.65 4.28 -4.70
CA TYR A 48 -10.42 3.77 -5.31
C TYR A 48 -9.78 4.80 -6.25
N ASP A 49 -10.56 5.37 -7.18
CA ASP A 49 -10.06 6.32 -8.16
C ASP A 49 -9.54 7.61 -7.49
N LEU A 50 -10.23 8.10 -6.44
CA LEU A 50 -9.75 9.21 -5.62
C LEU A 50 -8.44 8.87 -4.91
N ALA A 51 -8.31 7.66 -4.34
CA ALA A 51 -7.10 7.23 -3.67
C ALA A 51 -5.90 7.16 -4.62
N VAL A 52 -6.09 6.74 -5.88
CA VAL A 52 -5.05 6.75 -6.91
C VAL A 52 -4.55 8.18 -7.16
N ILE A 53 -5.45 9.15 -7.29
CA ILE A 53 -5.07 10.56 -7.47
C ILE A 53 -4.28 11.08 -6.28
N GLU A 54 -4.69 10.75 -5.05
CA GLU A 54 -3.96 11.15 -3.84
C GLU A 54 -2.58 10.50 -3.73
N VAL A 55 -2.42 9.25 -4.20
CA VAL A 55 -1.11 8.58 -4.30
C VAL A 55 -0.20 9.32 -5.28
N GLU A 56 -0.69 9.62 -6.48
CA GLU A 56 0.07 10.37 -7.49
C GLU A 56 0.49 11.76 -7.00
N ALA A 57 -0.37 12.40 -6.19
CA ALA A 57 -0.07 13.68 -5.58
C ALA A 57 0.79 13.59 -4.30
N GLY A 58 1.17 12.40 -3.85
CA GLY A 58 1.97 12.18 -2.64
C GLY A 58 1.25 12.51 -1.32
N ARG A 59 -0.08 12.58 -1.33
CA ARG A 59 -0.93 12.93 -0.18
C ARG A 59 -1.61 11.74 0.48
N PHE A 60 -1.59 10.58 -0.17
CA PHE A 60 -2.16 9.34 0.38
C PHE A 60 -1.29 8.77 1.50
N ASP A 61 -1.93 8.23 2.54
CA ASP A 61 -1.26 7.58 3.66
C ASP A 61 -1.96 6.27 4.08
N LEU A 62 -1.21 5.39 4.74
CA LEU A 62 -1.66 4.09 5.19
C LEU A 62 -1.86 4.05 6.71
N LEU A 63 -2.86 3.28 7.15
CA LEU A 63 -3.07 3.03 8.58
C LEU A 63 -2.05 1.98 9.07
N ILE A 64 -0.94 2.45 9.63
CA ILE A 64 0.14 1.60 10.16
C ILE A 64 0.10 1.61 11.68
N ARG A 65 0.19 0.44 12.30
CA ARG A 65 0.17 0.26 13.77
C ARG A 65 1.19 -0.81 14.19
N PRO A 66 2.04 -0.53 15.19
CA PRO A 66 2.88 -1.57 15.78
C PRO A 66 1.99 -2.58 16.52
N VAL A 67 2.35 -3.86 16.41
CA VAL A 67 1.68 -4.97 17.10
C VAL A 67 2.74 -5.89 17.69
N GLU A 68 2.47 -6.44 18.87
CA GLU A 68 3.32 -7.45 19.52
C GLU A 68 2.65 -8.82 19.43
N PHE A 69 3.44 -9.85 19.14
CA PHE A 69 2.99 -11.24 19.10
C PHE A 69 3.46 -11.93 20.39
N SER A 70 2.54 -12.64 21.06
CA SER A 70 2.77 -13.41 22.29
C SER A 70 2.43 -14.87 22.12
#